data_AF-A0A813G2Q3-F1
#
_entry.id   AF-A0A813G2Q3-F1
#
_cell.length_a   1.000
_cell.length_b   1.000
_cell.length_c   1.000
_cell.angle_alpha   90.00
_cell.angle_beta   90.00
_cell.angle_gamma   90.00
#
_symmetry.space_group_name_H-M   'P 1'
#
loop_
_entity.id
_entity.type
_entity.pdbx_description
1 polymer ?
#
loop_
_entity_poly.entity_id
_entity_poly.type
_entity_poly.pdbx_seq_one_letter_code
_entity_poly.pdbx_strand_id
1 'polypeptide(L)'
;LSILECLSLHGLRPDAVTHSSSLAALEKLGLWQKSLTLLEAAMRSGYRLGVVAVNSCISAIGKGLEWQRSLFLLRSLGWQGLAPDKTSFGSACSACE
;
A
#
# COMPACT_ATOMS: atom_id res chain seq x y z
N LEU A 1 -13.64 1.85 -1.01
CA LEU A 1 -13.74 3.13 -1.74
C LEU A 1 -14.50 4.19 -0.94
N SER A 2 -15.48 3.79 -0.12
CA SER A 2 -16.34 4.69 0.68
C SER A 2 -15.63 5.64 1.65
N ILE A 3 -14.50 5.28 2.27
CA ILE A 3 -13.83 6.16 3.25
C ILE A 3 -13.24 7.42 2.59
N LEU A 4 -12.59 7.28 1.44
CA LEU A 4 -12.01 8.41 0.70
C LEU A 4 -13.08 9.32 0.10
N GLU A 5 -14.16 8.73 -0.43
CA GLU A 5 -15.32 9.50 -0.91
C GLU A 5 -16.03 10.24 0.23
N CYS A 6 -16.25 9.58 1.37
CA CYS A 6 -16.84 10.24 2.54
C CYS A 6 -15.98 11.41 3.04
N LEU A 7 -14.66 11.27 3.08
CA LEU A 7 -13.76 12.35 3.52
C LEU A 7 -13.75 13.53 2.53
N SER A 8 -13.69 13.25 1.22
CA SER A 8 -13.83 14.29 0.19
C SER A 8 -15.20 14.99 0.25
N LEU A 9 -16.28 14.26 0.50
CA LEU A 9 -17.63 14.83 0.65
C LEU A 9 -17.75 15.74 1.87
N HIS A 10 -17.00 15.47 2.94
CA HIS A 10 -16.97 16.31 4.14
C HIS A 10 -15.90 17.42 4.08
N GLY A 11 -15.25 17.63 2.92
CA GLY A 11 -14.21 18.64 2.76
C GLY A 11 -12.92 18.37 3.56
N LEU A 12 -12.77 17.16 4.11
CA LEU A 12 -11.59 16.76 4.86
C LEU A 12 -10.55 16.23 3.88
N ARG A 13 -9.40 16.92 3.80
CA ARG A 13 -8.28 16.48 2.97
C ARG A 13 -7.79 15.12 3.49
N PRO A 14 -7.78 14.07 2.64
CA PRO A 14 -7.18 12.78 3.00
C PRO A 14 -5.73 12.99 3.43
N ASP A 15 -5.40 12.50 4.62
CA ASP A 15 -4.06 12.51 5.16
C ASP A 15 -3.36 11.16 4.96
N ALA A 16 -2.10 11.07 5.40
CA ALA A 16 -1.33 9.82 5.32
C ALA A 16 -2.02 8.66 6.06
N VAL A 17 -2.75 8.94 7.14
CA VAL A 17 -3.50 7.95 7.92
C VAL A 17 -4.68 7.39 7.12
N THR A 18 -5.41 8.26 6.43
CA THR A 18 -6.54 7.90 5.55
C THR A 18 -6.10 6.97 4.43
N HIS A 19 -4.99 7.31 3.76
CA HIS A 19 -4.42 6.47 2.71
C HIS A 19 -3.94 5.13 3.26
N SER A 20 -3.27 5.12 4.42
CA SER A 20 -2.82 3.88 5.08
C SER A 20 -3.99 2.96 5.45
N SER A 21 -5.06 3.53 5.99
CA SER A 21 -6.27 2.79 6.37
C SER A 21 -6.99 2.21 5.14
N SER A 22 -7.04 2.99 4.06
CA SER A 22 -7.60 2.54 2.79
C SER A 22 -6.79 1.41 2.17
N LEU A 23 -5.45 1.46 2.24
CA LEU A 23 -4.56 0.40 1.79
C LEU A 23 -4.76 -0.90 2.59
N ALA A 24 -4.88 -0.81 3.91
CA ALA A 24 -5.18 -1.96 4.77
C ALA A 24 -6.55 -2.59 4.44
N ALA A 25 -7.56 -1.78 4.13
CA ALA A 25 -8.85 -2.30 3.67
C ALA A 25 -8.74 -3.02 2.32
N LEU A 26 -7.99 -2.46 1.37
CA LEU A 26 -7.77 -3.07 0.05
C LEU A 26 -6.98 -4.38 0.13
N GLU A 27 -6.04 -4.47 1.07
CA GLU A 27 -5.28 -5.68 1.39
C GLU A 27 -6.17 -6.82 1.92
N LYS A 28 -7.15 -6.51 2.77
CA LYS A 28 -8.15 -7.49 3.23
C LYS A 28 -9.09 -7.94 2.13
N LEU A 29 -9.40 -7.05 1.19
CA LEU A 29 -10.28 -7.35 0.04
C LEU A 29 -9.53 -8.03 -1.12
N GLY A 30 -8.21 -8.19 -1.05
CA GLY A 30 -7.39 -8.76 -2.12
C GLY A 30 -7.33 -7.89 -3.39
N LEU A 31 -7.74 -6.61 -3.30
CA LEU A 31 -7.85 -5.69 -4.44
C LEU A 31 -6.51 -5.00 -4.70
N TRP A 32 -5.52 -5.79 -5.11
CA TRP A 32 -4.13 -5.33 -5.25
C TRP A 32 -3.96 -4.22 -6.29
N GLN A 33 -4.68 -4.25 -7.43
CA GLN A 33 -4.59 -3.20 -8.45
C GLN A 33 -5.02 -1.84 -7.90
N LYS A 34 -6.10 -1.84 -7.10
CA LYS A 34 -6.62 -0.63 -6.45
C LYS A 34 -5.68 -0.14 -5.35
N SER A 35 -5.03 -1.05 -4.62
CA SER A 35 -4.04 -0.66 -3.60
C SER A 35 -2.83 0.03 -4.24
N LEU A 36 -2.37 -0.50 -5.38
CA LEU A 36 -1.19 0.01 -6.08
C LEU A 36 -1.46 1.40 -6.69
N THR A 37 -2.62 1.57 -7.35
CA THR A 37 -3.05 2.89 -7.85
C THR A 37 -3.22 3.92 -6.74
N LEU A 38 -3.77 3.52 -5.59
CA LEU A 38 -3.91 4.43 -4.44
C LEU A 38 -2.55 4.83 -3.86
N LEU A 39 -1.62 3.89 -3.74
CA LEU A 39 -0.27 4.13 -3.25
C LEU A 39 0.50 5.08 -4.17
N GLU A 40 0.45 4.85 -5.49
CA GLU A 40 1.07 5.74 -6.48
C GLU A 40 0.46 7.14 -6.44
N ALA A 41 -0.87 7.25 -6.34
CA ALA A 41 -1.56 8.54 -6.25
C ALA A 41 -1.12 9.31 -4.99
N ALA A 42 -1.01 8.63 -3.86
CA ALA A 42 -0.56 9.24 -2.61
C ALA A 42 0.91 9.70 -2.69
N MET A 43 1.80 8.89 -3.26
CA MET A 43 3.20 9.25 -3.47
C MET A 43 3.35 10.44 -4.43
N ARG A 44 2.61 10.47 -5.56
CA ARG A 44 2.62 11.59 -6.51
C ARG A 44 2.09 12.89 -5.91
N SER A 45 1.17 12.78 -4.96
CA SER A 45 0.62 13.93 -4.23
C SER A 45 1.58 14.46 -3.15
N GLY A 46 2.77 13.86 -3.00
CA GLY A 46 3.78 14.26 -2.02
C GLY A 46 3.54 13.73 -0.60
N TYR A 47 2.57 12.83 -0.40
CA TYR A 47 2.35 12.23 0.91
C TYR A 47 3.47 11.23 1.22
N ARG A 48 4.13 11.45 2.37
CA ARG A 48 5.02 10.43 2.96
C ARG A 48 4.17 9.35 3.61
N LEU A 49 3.84 8.33 2.83
CA LEU A 49 3.27 7.10 3.36
C LEU A 49 4.31 6.38 4.21
N GLY A 50 3.87 5.87 5.37
CA GLY A 50 4.74 5.07 6.25
C GLY A 50 4.93 3.64 5.74
N VAL A 51 5.88 2.92 6.34
CA VAL A 51 6.15 1.49 6.08
C VAL A 51 4.87 0.65 6.13
N VAL A 52 3.96 0.93 7.07
CA VAL A 52 2.68 0.20 7.22
C VAL A 52 1.83 0.25 5.94
N ALA A 53 1.73 1.41 5.30
CA ALA A 53 0.92 1.60 4.10
C ALA A 53 1.48 0.80 2.92
N VAL A 54 2.80 0.85 2.75
CA VAL A 54 3.50 0.12 1.70
C VAL A 54 3.43 -1.38 1.96
N ASN A 55 3.55 -1.81 3.21
CA ASN A 55 3.39 -3.21 3.61
C ASN A 55 2.00 -3.75 3.30
N SER A 56 0.94 -3.01 3.58
CA SER A 56 -0.41 -3.39 3.17
C SER A 56 -0.50 -3.56 1.65
N CYS A 57 0.16 -2.70 0.88
CA CYS A 57 0.21 -2.82 -0.57
C CYS A 57 0.98 -4.08 -1.04
N ILE A 58 2.16 -4.35 -0.45
CA ILE A 58 2.98 -5.55 -0.71
C ILE A 58 2.20 -6.82 -0.36
N SER A 59 1.53 -6.86 0.79
CA SER A 59 0.65 -7.95 1.20
C SER A 59 -0.54 -8.15 0.26
N ALA A 60 -1.18 -7.07 -0.19
CA ALA A 60 -2.26 -7.15 -1.17
C ALA A 60 -1.78 -7.77 -2.48
N ILE A 61 -0.63 -7.31 -2.99
CA ILE A 61 -0.02 -7.78 -4.24
C ILE A 61 0.43 -9.24 -4.11
N GLY A 62 0.99 -9.63 -2.96
CA GLY A 62 1.37 -11.02 -2.71
C GLY A 62 0.18 -11.98 -2.76
N LYS A 63 -0.96 -11.58 -2.19
CA LYS A 63 -2.23 -12.34 -2.32
C LYS A 63 -2.76 -12.39 -3.76
N GLY A 64 -2.33 -11.47 -4.61
CA GLY A 64 -2.69 -11.40 -6.03
C GLY A 64 -1.86 -12.29 -6.95
N LEU A 65 -0.95 -13.12 -6.42
CA LEU A 65 0.02 -13.93 -7.17
C LEU A 65 1.00 -13.12 -8.04
N GLU A 66 1.16 -11.82 -7.75
CA GLU A 66 2.01 -10.89 -8.51
C GLU A 66 3.32 -10.61 -7.76
N TRP A 67 4.07 -11.66 -7.43
CA TRP A 67 5.27 -11.58 -6.59
C TRP A 67 6.37 -10.68 -7.17
N GLN A 68 6.51 -10.59 -8.50
CA GLN A 68 7.52 -9.71 -9.10
C GLN A 68 7.25 -8.24 -8.74
N ARG A 69 5.97 -7.83 -8.74
CA ARG A 69 5.58 -6.48 -8.35
C ARG A 69 5.77 -6.25 -6.86
N SER A 70 5.51 -7.27 -6.03
CA SER A 70 5.74 -7.25 -4.60
C SER A 70 7.23 -6.99 -4.27
N LEU A 71 8.14 -7.70 -4.94
CA LEU A 71 9.59 -7.50 -4.79
C LEU A 71 10.06 -6.13 -5.32
N PHE A 72 9.49 -5.66 -6.42
CA PHE A 72 9.80 -4.32 -6.94
C PHE A 72 9.42 -3.23 -5.92
N LEU A 73 8.25 -3.36 -5.29
CA LEU A 73 7.79 -2.45 -4.24
C LEU A 73 8.62 -2.55 -2.96
N LEU A 74 9.04 -3.76 -2.58
CA LEU A 74 9.96 -3.97 -1.46
C LEU A 74 11.31 -3.29 -1.70
N ARG A 75 11.83 -3.34 -2.93
CA ARG A 75 13.07 -2.66 -3.30
C ARG A 75 12.91 -1.14 -3.29
N SER A 76 11.75 -0.62 -3.68
CA SER A 76 11.49 0.82 -3.68
C SER A 76 11.44 1.42 -2.28
N LEU A 77 11.06 0.64 -1.25
CA LEU A 77 11.12 1.07 0.16
C LEU A 77 12.54 1.50 0.57
N GLY A 78 13.53 0.68 0.26
CA GLY A 78 14.93 1.00 0.57
C GLY A 78 15.40 2.29 -0.09
N TRP A 79 14.92 2.59 -1.29
CA TRP A 79 15.27 3.80 -2.04
C TRP A 79 14.60 5.05 -1.46
N GLN A 80 13.45 4.88 -0.81
CA GLN A 80 12.75 5.95 -0.09
C GLN A 80 13.26 6.15 1.34
N GLY A 81 14.29 5.40 1.77
CA GLY A 81 14.80 5.43 3.14
C GLY A 81 13.85 4.80 4.16
N LEU A 82 12.87 4.02 3.69
CA LEU A 82 11.95 3.27 4.53
C LEU A 82 12.52 1.88 4.75
N ALA A 83 12.72 1.49 6.01
CA ALA A 83 13.21 0.16 6.36
C ALA A 83 12.08 -0.86 6.17
N PRO A 84 12.22 -1.84 5.25
CA PRO A 84 11.28 -2.94 5.17
C PRO A 84 11.31 -3.73 6.48
N ASP A 85 10.15 -4.19 6.94
CA ASP A 85 10.02 -4.98 8.17
C ASP A 85 9.74 -6.46 7.87
N LYS A 86 9.64 -7.27 8.93
CA LYS A 86 9.36 -8.71 8.83
C LYS A 86 8.08 -8.99 8.03
N THR A 87 7.10 -8.09 8.06
CA THR A 87 5.85 -8.20 7.31
C THR A 87 6.11 -7.99 5.82
N SER A 88 6.92 -6.99 5.44
CA SER A 88 7.28 -6.74 4.04
C SER A 88 7.95 -7.97 3.41
N PHE A 89 8.93 -8.54 4.10
CA PHE A 89 9.64 -9.73 3.63
C PHE A 89 8.76 -10.98 3.64
N GLY A 90 7.96 -11.20 4.70
CA GLY A 90 7.05 -12.33 4.79
C GLY A 90 6.02 -12.34 3.65
N SER A 91 5.41 -11.20 3.37
CA SER A 91 4.44 -11.05 2.28
C SER A 91 5.05 -11.22 0.88
N ALA A 92 6.31 -10.80 0.68
CA ALA A 92 7.03 -11.02 -0.56
C ALA A 92 7.44 -12.51 -0.73
N CYS A 93 7.86 -13.18 0.35
CA CYS A 93 8.16 -14.61 0.34
C CYS A 93 6.91 -15.46 0.07
N SER A 94 5.81 -15.21 0.77
CA SER A 94 4.54 -15.93 0.56
C SER A 94 3.92 -15.69 -0.82
N ALA A 95 4.32 -14.62 -1.51
CA ALA A 95 3.91 -14.40 -2.89
C ALA A 95 4.66 -15.32 -3.88
N CYS A 96 5.88 -15.75 -3.52
CA CYS A 96 6.74 -16.59 -4.36
C CYS A 96 6.49 -18.10 -4.18
N GLU A 97 5.74 -18.50 -3.16
CA GLU A 97 5.24 -19.87 -2.96
C GLU A 97 3.98 -20.13 -3.80
#